data_AF-A0AB37UGR8-F1
#
_entry.id   AF-A0AB37UGR8-F1
#
_cell.length_a   1.000
_cell.length_b   1.000
_cell.length_c   1.000
_cell.angle_alpha   90.00
_cell.angle_beta   90.00
_cell.angle_gamma   90.00
#
_symmetry.space_group_name_H-M   'P 1'
#
loop_
_entity.id
_entity.type
_entity.pdbx_description
1 polymer ?
#
loop_
_entity_poly.entity_id
_entity_poly.type
_entity_poly.pdbx_seq_one_letter_code
_entity_poly.pdbx_strand_id
1 'polypeptide(L)' 'MTERGLGIDHSTVYRWVQHYAPELEKRCRPHLQQTSDSWRVDETYIKVKGKWKYLYRAVDSSGNTIDFMLSARAR' A
#
# COMPACT_ATOMS: atom_id res chain seq x y z
N MET A 1 -0.73 19.99 6.67
CA MET A 1 -1.08 19.99 5.24
C MET A 1 -1.27 21.45 4.86
N THR A 2 -0.18 22.11 4.47
CA THR A 2 -0.16 23.59 4.30
C THR A 2 0.86 24.04 3.25
N GLU A 3 1.61 23.13 2.61
CA GLU A 3 2.62 23.51 1.60
C GLU A 3 2.05 24.33 0.43
N ARG A 4 0.75 24.18 0.15
CA ARG A 4 0.02 24.97 -0.87
C ARG A 4 -0.97 25.99 -0.28
N GLY A 5 -0.92 26.26 1.03
CA GLY A 5 -1.85 27.19 1.70
C GLY A 5 -3.31 26.73 1.80
N LEU A 6 -3.62 25.49 1.39
CA LEU A 6 -4.98 24.94 1.44
C LEU A 6 -5.23 24.26 2.80
N GLY A 7 -6.20 24.77 3.56
CA GLY A 7 -6.69 24.15 4.78
C GLY A 7 -7.54 22.92 4.49
N ILE A 8 -6.89 21.76 4.34
CA ILE A 8 -7.56 20.49 4.06
C ILE A 8 -7.64 19.67 5.34
N ASP A 9 -8.85 19.27 5.72
CA ASP A 9 -9.06 18.32 6.81
C ASP A 9 -8.52 16.93 6.45
N HIS A 10 -7.94 16.23 7.42
CA HIS A 10 -7.38 14.89 7.20
C HIS A 10 -8.42 13.89 6.65
N SER A 11 -9.70 14.02 7.06
CA SER A 11 -10.78 13.17 6.54
C SER A 11 -11.05 13.39 5.05
N THR A 12 -10.77 14.59 4.52
CA THR A 12 -10.90 14.88 3.09
C THR A 12 -9.91 14.06 2.27
N VAL A 13 -8.65 14.00 2.71
CA VAL A 13 -7.63 13.16 2.05
C VAL A 13 -8.03 11.69 2.12
N TYR A 14 -8.50 11.22 3.28
CA TYR A 14 -8.98 9.84 3.41
C TYR A 14 -10.13 9.53 2.44
N ARG A 15 -11.12 10.41 2.31
CA ARG A 15 -12.24 10.26 1.37
C ARG A 15 -11.77 10.22 -0.09
N TRP A 16 -10.81 11.06 -0.46
CA TRP A 16 -10.20 11.02 -1.79
C TRP A 16 -9.50 9.71 -2.06
N VAL A 17 -8.72 9.19 -1.11
CA VAL A 17 -8.09 7.87 -1.25
C VAL A 17 -9.15 6.79 -1.46
N GLN A 18 -10.21 6.75 -0.64
CA GLN A 18 -11.29 5.76 -0.81
C GLN A 18 -12.00 5.87 -2.17
N HIS A 19 -12.19 7.09 -2.68
CA HIS A 19 -12.90 7.31 -3.93
C HIS A 19 -12.04 7.05 -5.17
N TYR A 20 -10.79 7.55 -5.19
CA TYR A 20 -9.94 7.53 -6.38
C TYR A 20 -9.00 6.33 -6.44
N ALA A 21 -8.62 5.71 -5.32
CA ALA A 21 -7.68 4.58 -5.34
C ALA A 21 -8.14 3.42 -6.23
N PRO A 22 -9.42 2.99 -6.24
CA PRO A 22 -9.85 1.91 -7.14
C PRO A 22 -9.72 2.25 -8.62
N GLU A 23 -10.02 3.49 -9.01
CA GLU A 23 -9.90 3.93 -10.40
C GLU A 23 -8.42 4.09 -10.81
N LEU A 24 -7.59 4.59 -9.91
CA LEU A 24 -6.14 4.64 -10.11
C LEU A 24 -5.56 3.23 -10.25
N GLU A 25 -5.93 2.30 -9.37
CA GLU A 25 -5.50 0.90 -9.46
C GLU A 25 -5.89 0.31 -10.82
N LYS A 26 -7.14 0.49 -11.26
CA LYS A 26 -7.62 -0.01 -12.55
C LYS A 26 -6.80 0.53 -13.73
N ARG A 27 -6.43 1.81 -13.71
CA ARG A 27 -5.64 2.45 -14.78
C ARG A 27 -4.15 2.10 -14.71
N CYS A 28 -3.60 1.99 -13.50
CA CYS A 28 -2.19 1.69 -13.29
C CYS A 28 -1.87 0.21 -13.48
N ARG A 29 -2.77 -0.70 -13.12
CA ARG A 29 -2.53 -2.15 -13.11
C ARG A 29 -2.03 -2.73 -14.45
N PRO A 30 -2.55 -2.33 -15.62
CA PRO A 30 -2.01 -2.77 -16.92
C PRO A 30 -0.58 -2.29 -17.20
N HIS A 31 -0.15 -1.22 -16.55
CA HIS A 31 1.18 -0.61 -16.71
C HIS A 31 2.18 -1.10 -15.64
N LEU A 32 1.71 -1.81 -14.62
CA LEU A 32 2.59 -2.50 -13.68
C LEU A 32 3.23 -3.67 -14.43
N GLN A 33 4.55 -3.60 -14.58
CA GLN A 33 5.31 -4.60 -15.33
C GLN A 33 5.11 -5.99 -14.75
N GLN A 34 5.11 -7.00 -15.62
CA GLN A 34 5.07 -8.39 -15.21
C GLN A 34 6.33 -8.69 -14.39
N THR A 35 6.15 -9.17 -13.18
CA THR A 35 7.22 -9.31 -12.19
C THR A 35 8.19 -10.41 -12.60
N SER A 36 9.49 -10.14 -12.41
CA SER A 36 10.61 -11.04 -12.70
C SER A 36 10.43 -12.46 -12.13
N ASP A 37 11.14 -13.43 -12.70
CA ASP A 37 11.15 -14.86 -12.32
C ASP A 37 11.50 -15.17 -10.85
N SER A 38 11.94 -14.16 -10.07
CA SER A 38 12.19 -14.30 -8.63
C SER A 38 11.57 -13.17 -7.81
N TRP A 39 11.10 -13.54 -6.62
CA TRP A 39 10.47 -12.65 -5.65
C TRP A 39 10.91 -13.01 -4.22
N ARG A 40 10.79 -12.05 -3.32
CA ARG A 40 11.07 -12.18 -1.88
C ARG A 40 9.93 -11.59 -1.07
N VAL A 41 9.83 -12.01 0.19
CA VAL A 41 8.84 -11.49 1.14
C VAL A 41 9.55 -10.72 2.23
N ASP A 42 9.17 -9.47 2.40
CA ASP A 42 9.55 -8.67 3.56
C ASP A 42 8.42 -8.79 4.61
N GLU A 43 8.77 -9.10 5.87
CA GLU A 43 7.84 -9.03 7.03
C GLU A 43 8.15 -7.77 7.83
N THR A 44 7.12 -7.00 8.20
CA THR A 44 7.24 -5.82 9.07
C THR A 44 6.03 -5.71 10.00
N TYR A 45 6.21 -5.08 11.16
CA TYR A 45 5.19 -4.96 12.18
C TYR A 45 4.67 -3.53 12.19
N ILE A 46 3.35 -3.37 12.07
CA ILE A 46 2.68 -2.07 12.06
C ILE A 46 1.57 -2.02 13.11
N LYS A 47 1.32 -0.85 13.70
CA LYS A 47 0.17 -0.64 14.60
C LYS A 47 -1.04 -0.22 13.78
N VAL A 48 -2.11 -1.01 13.86
CA VAL A 48 -3.42 -0.69 13.27
C VAL A 48 -4.45 -0.59 14.39
N LYS A 49 -5.06 0.59 14.57
CA LYS A 49 -5.99 0.88 15.68
C LYS A 49 -5.41 0.48 17.05
N GLY A 50 -4.14 0.78 17.28
CA GLY A 50 -3.44 0.48 18.54
C GLY A 50 -2.96 -0.97 18.71
N LYS A 51 -3.29 -1.89 17.80
CA LYS A 51 -2.86 -3.30 17.88
C LYS A 51 -1.74 -3.57 16.88
N TRP A 52 -0.70 -4.29 17.32
CA TRP A 52 0.35 -4.76 16.44
C TRP A 52 -0.18 -5.80 15.46
N LYS A 53 0.20 -5.66 14.19
CA LYS A 53 -0.11 -6.56 13.10
C LYS A 53 1.12 -6.77 12.22
N TYR A 54 1.14 -7.90 11.55
CA TYR A 54 2.18 -8.32 10.62
C TYR A 54 1.76 -7.91 9.22
N LEU A 55 2.58 -7.08 8.58
CA LEU A 55 2.47 -6.72 7.18
C LEU A 55 3.53 -7.47 6.40
N TYR A 56 3.06 -8.34 5.51
CA TYR A 56 3.88 -9.04 4.53
C TYR A 56 3.80 -8.28 3.22
N ARG A 57 4.94 -8.09 2.57
CA ARG A 57 5.01 -7.53 1.21
C ARG A 57 5.80 -8.47 0.31
N ALA A 58 5.17 -8.93 -0.77
CA ALA A 58 5.85 -9.64 -1.84
C ALA A 58 6.47 -8.62 -2.79
N VAL A 59 7.78 -8.73 -3.03
CA VAL A 59 8.55 -7.81 -3.87
C VAL A 59 9.33 -8.62 -4.89
N ASP A 60 9.33 -8.19 -6.15
CA ASP A 60 10.13 -8.82 -7.20
C ASP A 60 11.63 -8.47 -7.08
N SER A 61 12.45 -9.11 -7.90
CA SER A 61 13.90 -8.86 -7.95
C SER A 61 14.28 -7.40 -8.30
N SER A 62 13.41 -6.68 -9.02
CA SER A 62 13.59 -5.28 -9.42
C SER A 62 13.08 -4.29 -8.36
N GLY A 63 12.52 -4.79 -7.25
CA GLY A 63 11.99 -3.97 -6.17
C GLY A 63 10.53 -3.54 -6.37
N ASN A 64 9.84 -4.03 -7.41
CA ASN A 64 8.42 -3.75 -7.61
C ASN A 64 7.59 -4.56 -6.62
N THR A 65 6.57 -3.92 -6.06
CA THR A 65 5.65 -4.62 -5.16
C THR A 65 4.64 -5.43 -5.94
N ILE A 66 4.56 -6.72 -5.62
CA ILE A 66 3.63 -7.69 -6.20
C ILE A 66 2.31 -7.66 -5.44
N ASP A 67 2.38 -7.84 -4.13
CA ASP A 67 1.20 -7.94 -3.27
C ASP A 67 1.53 -7.66 -1.80
N PHE A 68 0.48 -7.45 -0.99
CA PHE A 68 0.55 -7.26 0.44
C PHE A 68 -0.47 -8.13 1.18
N MET A 69 -0.07 -8.64 2.35
CA MET A 69 -0.96 -9.34 3.25
C MET A 69 -0.82 -8.81 4.67
N LEU A 70 -1.95 -8.47 5.30
CA LEU A 70 -1.98 -8.02 6.68
C LEU A 70 -2.57 -9.13 7.58
N SER A 71 -1.79 -9.62 8.53
CA SER A 71 -2.17 -10.68 9.46
C SER A 71 -2.11 -10.21 10.91
N ALA A 72 -2.96 -10.77 11.76
CA ALA A 72 -2.87 -10.61 13.21
C ALA A 72 -1.88 -11.58 13.87
N ARG A 73 -1.38 -12.57 13.12
CA ARG A 73 -0.46 -13.60 13.59
C ARG A 73 0.78 -13.64 12.70
N ALA A 74 1.94 -13.86 13.33
CA ALA A 74 3.13 -14.29 12.62
C ALA A 74 2.85 -15.61 11.92
N ARG A 75 3.52 -15.85 10.80
CA ARG A 75 3.55 -17.16 10.17
C ARG A 75 4.57 -18.07 10.84
#